data_AF-A0A938LYW9-F1
#
_entry.id   AF-A0A938LYW9-F1
#
_cell.length_a   1.000
_cell.length_b   1.000
_cell.length_c   1.000
_cell.angle_alpha   90.00
_cell.angle_beta   90.00
_cell.angle_gamma   90.00
#
_symmetry.space_group_name_H-M   'P 1'
#
loop_
_entity.id
_entity.type
_entity.pdbx_description
1 polymer ?
#
loop_
_entity_poly.entity_id
_entity_poly.type
_entity_poly.pdbx_seq_one_letter_code
_entity_poly.pdbx_strand_id
1 'polypeptide(L)'
;LVSFIDLGPTVLSLAGVKPPDYMHGRAFMGEHEAPPHEYLHGFRGRMDERYDTIRSVRDKRYVYLRNYTPHVPHGQHVRYMFQTPTTAAWKKLNDEGKLTPQQAYFWQPKATEELYDLQTDPDEVTNLANSPTHQDVLQRLRKAQQSLSLQIRDIGFLPEAEIHRRSQGSSPYEVAHDDRRYPLKRIMATAEQASSLTPETLAELKKAFQDTDSAVRYWAVMGVLMRGTSAVESAHAELLNALTDGSPSVRIVAAHALGQFGSDADLQRALPVLLDYAHYDRHGLYLSLQALNALDALGRKAASAVETIKALPRQPREHEKRHGYGIAPLVERIMANLQR
;
A
#
# COMPACT_ATOMS: atom_id res chain seq x y z
N LEU A 1 -4.23 -6.60 -26.14
CA LEU A 1 -3.05 -6.39 -25.26
C LEU A 1 -2.66 -7.75 -24.69
N VAL A 2 -1.38 -7.98 -24.38
CA VAL A 2 -0.88 -9.24 -23.79
C VAL A 2 -0.31 -8.96 -22.39
N SER A 3 -0.62 -9.83 -21.44
CA SER A 3 -0.14 -9.79 -20.05
C SER A 3 0.84 -10.93 -19.77
N PHE A 4 1.67 -10.79 -18.74
CA PHE A 4 2.57 -11.87 -18.32
C PHE A 4 1.82 -13.17 -17.95
N ILE A 5 0.64 -13.04 -17.34
CA ILE A 5 -0.19 -14.20 -16.96
C ILE A 5 -0.72 -14.99 -18.16
N ASP A 6 -0.64 -14.45 -19.37
CA ASP A 6 -1.09 -15.10 -20.60
C ASP A 6 -0.07 -16.14 -21.10
N LEU A 7 1.17 -16.08 -20.63
CA LEU A 7 2.24 -16.99 -21.07
C LEU A 7 1.94 -18.45 -20.69
N GLY A 8 1.40 -18.69 -19.48
CA GLY A 8 1.02 -20.03 -19.03
C GLY A 8 -0.02 -20.70 -19.95
N PRO A 9 -1.22 -20.09 -20.12
CA PRO A 9 -2.22 -20.56 -21.08
C PRO A 9 -1.69 -20.70 -22.51
N THR A 10 -0.83 -19.77 -22.96
CA THR A 10 -0.27 -19.81 -24.32
C THR A 10 0.63 -21.03 -24.53
N VAL A 11 1.47 -21.39 -23.55
CA VAL A 11 2.29 -22.61 -23.66
C VAL A 11 1.43 -23.87 -23.77
N LEU A 12 0.34 -23.97 -23.00
CA LEU A 12 -0.60 -25.10 -23.09
C LEU A 12 -1.27 -25.15 -24.47
N SER A 13 -1.76 -24.00 -24.95
CA SER A 13 -2.40 -23.86 -26.26
C SER A 13 -1.48 -24.26 -27.42
N LEU A 14 -0.21 -23.87 -27.37
CA LEU A 14 0.79 -24.27 -28.38
C LEU A 14 1.08 -25.78 -28.37
N ALA A 15 0.91 -26.44 -27.23
CA ALA A 15 1.06 -27.88 -27.08
C ALA A 15 -0.23 -28.67 -27.43
N GLY A 16 -1.29 -28.01 -27.91
CA GLY A 16 -2.60 -28.63 -28.16
C GLY A 16 -3.35 -29.02 -26.89
N VAL A 17 -3.00 -28.42 -25.75
CA VAL A 17 -3.65 -28.66 -24.46
C VAL A 17 -4.56 -27.50 -24.12
N LYS A 18 -5.86 -27.77 -23.91
CA LYS A 18 -6.83 -26.75 -23.51
C LYS A 18 -6.43 -26.11 -22.17
N PRO A 19 -6.21 -24.78 -22.11
CA PRO A 19 -5.95 -24.11 -20.85
C PRO A 19 -7.12 -24.28 -19.87
N PRO A 20 -6.86 -24.59 -18.58
CA PRO A 20 -7.90 -24.73 -17.57
C PRO A 20 -8.63 -23.42 -17.26
N ASP A 21 -9.93 -23.50 -16.95
CA ASP A 21 -10.80 -22.33 -16.71
C ASP A 21 -10.41 -21.49 -15.47
N TYR A 22 -9.61 -22.06 -14.55
CA TYR A 22 -9.11 -21.32 -13.37
C TYR A 22 -7.89 -20.44 -13.67
N MET A 23 -7.29 -20.52 -14.87
CA MET A 23 -6.22 -19.61 -15.25
C MET A 23 -6.80 -18.25 -15.63
N HIS A 24 -6.30 -17.18 -15.02
CA HIS A 24 -6.76 -15.82 -15.31
C HIS A 24 -6.28 -15.26 -16.66
N GLY A 25 -5.17 -15.81 -17.19
CA GLY A 25 -4.63 -15.40 -18.49
C GLY A 25 -5.38 -16.02 -19.66
N ARG A 26 -5.08 -15.53 -20.86
CA ARG A 26 -5.66 -15.99 -22.14
C ARG A 26 -4.56 -16.39 -23.09
N ALA A 27 -4.70 -17.53 -23.76
CA ALA A 27 -3.75 -17.90 -24.79
C ALA A 27 -3.83 -16.90 -25.96
N PHE A 28 -2.70 -16.38 -26.41
CA PHE A 28 -2.64 -15.46 -27.57
C PHE A 28 -2.02 -16.11 -28.82
N MET A 29 -1.71 -17.42 -28.74
CA MET A 29 -1.21 -18.25 -29.86
C MET A 29 -1.63 -19.72 -29.61
N GLY A 30 -1.60 -20.53 -30.67
CA GLY A 30 -1.86 -21.98 -30.62
C GLY A 30 -3.31 -22.36 -30.87
N GLU A 31 -3.66 -23.64 -30.66
CA GLU A 31 -4.97 -24.20 -31.00
C GLU A 31 -6.13 -23.58 -30.20
N HIS A 32 -5.84 -23.08 -29.00
CA HIS A 32 -6.82 -22.51 -28.09
C HIS A 32 -6.64 -20.99 -27.91
N GLU A 33 -6.17 -20.29 -28.95
CA GLU A 33 -6.05 -18.84 -28.97
C GLU A 33 -7.39 -18.15 -28.64
N ALA A 34 -7.33 -17.11 -27.81
CA ALA A 34 -8.48 -16.36 -27.32
C ALA A 34 -8.34 -14.87 -27.65
N PRO A 35 -9.47 -14.12 -27.69
CA PRO A 35 -9.44 -12.69 -27.99
C PRO A 35 -8.54 -11.90 -27.03
N PRO A 36 -7.83 -10.88 -27.54
CA PRO A 36 -6.93 -10.07 -26.73
C PRO A 36 -7.66 -9.35 -25.59
N HIS A 37 -6.93 -9.07 -24.51
CA HIS A 37 -7.48 -8.26 -23.42
C HIS A 37 -7.78 -6.84 -23.90
N GLU A 38 -8.94 -6.32 -23.47
CA GLU A 38 -9.29 -4.90 -23.58
C GLU A 38 -8.42 -4.06 -22.65
N TYR A 39 -8.16 -4.58 -21.45
CA TYR A 39 -7.38 -3.93 -20.40
C TYR A 39 -6.25 -4.81 -19.90
N LEU A 40 -5.09 -4.22 -19.64
CA LEU A 40 -4.06 -4.79 -18.78
C LEU A 40 -4.19 -4.21 -17.39
N HIS A 41 -3.91 -5.03 -16.38
CA HIS A 41 -4.02 -4.62 -14.98
C HIS A 41 -2.68 -4.82 -14.26
N GLY A 42 -2.33 -3.85 -13.42
CA GLY A 42 -1.15 -3.90 -12.56
C GLY A 42 -1.53 -3.83 -11.08
N PHE A 43 -0.70 -4.45 -10.25
CA PHE A 43 -0.86 -4.51 -8.81
C PHE A 43 0.45 -4.15 -8.13
N ARG A 44 0.37 -3.29 -7.10
CA ARG A 44 1.43 -3.09 -6.12
C ARG A 44 0.86 -3.21 -4.72
N GLY A 45 1.61 -3.90 -3.86
CA GLY A 45 1.33 -4.05 -2.42
C GLY A 45 2.62 -3.81 -1.64
N ARG A 46 3.19 -4.85 -1.05
CA ARG A 46 4.50 -4.76 -0.39
C ARG A 46 5.64 -5.01 -1.39
N MET A 47 6.64 -4.14 -1.39
CA MET A 47 7.93 -4.28 -2.09
C MET A 47 9.02 -4.35 -1.02
N ASP A 48 9.57 -5.55 -0.80
CA ASP A 48 10.49 -5.85 0.30
C ASP A 48 9.95 -5.35 1.65
N GLU A 49 10.57 -4.33 2.25
CA GLU A 49 10.17 -3.73 3.53
C GLU A 49 9.11 -2.63 3.43
N ARG A 50 8.70 -2.19 2.23
CA ARG A 50 7.84 -1.02 2.04
C ARG A 50 6.46 -1.36 1.49
N TYR A 51 5.44 -0.74 2.07
CA TYR A 51 4.05 -0.88 1.61
C TYR A 51 3.68 0.26 0.66
N ASP A 52 3.06 -0.08 -0.46
CA ASP A 52 2.44 0.88 -1.38
C ASP A 52 1.28 0.23 -2.15
N THR A 53 0.05 0.61 -1.81
CA THR A 53 -1.15 -0.01 -2.40
C THR A 53 -1.56 0.77 -3.65
N ILE A 54 -1.22 0.21 -4.81
CA ILE A 54 -1.54 0.80 -6.12
C ILE A 54 -2.23 -0.24 -6.99
N ARG A 55 -3.22 0.19 -7.76
CA ARG A 55 -3.82 -0.58 -8.85
C ARG A 55 -3.70 0.22 -10.12
N SER A 56 -3.33 -0.43 -11.22
CA SER A 56 -3.30 0.22 -12.52
C SER A 56 -4.15 -0.51 -13.55
N VAL A 57 -4.66 0.26 -14.51
CA VAL A 57 -5.38 -0.24 -15.67
C VAL A 57 -4.85 0.47 -16.88
N ARG A 58 -4.52 -0.28 -17.92
CA ARG A 58 -4.07 0.26 -19.19
C ARG A 58 -4.91 -0.29 -20.33
N ASP A 59 -5.38 0.58 -21.21
CA ASP A 59 -5.90 0.19 -22.52
C ASP A 59 -4.85 0.45 -23.62
N LYS A 60 -5.26 0.49 -24.90
CA LYS A 60 -4.32 0.71 -26.01
C LYS A 60 -3.67 2.10 -26.01
N ARG A 61 -4.28 3.10 -25.35
CA ARG A 61 -3.84 4.50 -25.38
C ARG A 61 -3.55 5.05 -23.99
N TYR A 62 -4.42 4.77 -23.02
CA TYR A 62 -4.34 5.37 -21.70
C TYR A 62 -3.87 4.38 -20.65
N VAL A 63 -3.22 4.92 -19.64
CA VAL A 63 -2.90 4.22 -18.39
C VAL A 63 -3.44 5.03 -17.22
N TYR A 64 -4.09 4.32 -16.31
CA TYR A 64 -4.72 4.84 -15.12
C TYR A 64 -4.09 4.17 -13.90
N LEU A 65 -3.77 4.97 -12.88
CA LEU A 65 -3.31 4.48 -11.58
C LEU A 65 -4.26 4.99 -10.49
N ARG A 66 -4.65 4.08 -9.59
CA ARG A 66 -5.34 4.39 -8.35
C ARG A 66 -4.38 4.19 -7.18
N ASN A 67 -3.99 5.30 -6.54
CA ASN A 67 -3.11 5.30 -5.38
C ASN A 67 -3.94 5.26 -4.09
N TYR A 68 -4.01 4.11 -3.43
CA TYR A 68 -4.68 3.98 -2.14
C TYR A 68 -3.79 4.46 -0.98
N THR A 69 -2.50 4.65 -1.21
CA THR A 69 -1.54 5.26 -0.28
C THR A 69 -0.84 6.47 -0.91
N PRO A 70 -1.57 7.57 -1.19
CA PRO A 70 -1.00 8.72 -1.92
C PRO A 70 0.01 9.54 -1.08
N HIS A 71 -0.13 9.52 0.25
CA HIS A 71 0.77 10.22 1.18
C HIS A 71 2.23 9.71 1.17
N VAL A 72 2.49 8.50 0.64
CA VAL A 72 3.86 7.96 0.50
C VAL A 72 4.33 8.10 -0.95
N PRO A 73 5.60 8.45 -1.21
CA PRO A 73 6.14 8.56 -2.56
C PRO A 73 6.28 7.20 -3.25
N HIS A 74 6.48 7.19 -4.58
CA HIS A 74 6.88 5.97 -5.29
C HIS A 74 8.29 5.51 -4.86
N GLY A 75 9.19 6.47 -4.70
CA GLY A 75 10.58 6.34 -4.31
C GLY A 75 10.79 6.23 -2.81
N GLN A 76 10.05 5.34 -2.16
CA GLN A 76 10.38 4.96 -0.77
C GLN A 76 11.78 4.34 -0.72
N HIS A 77 12.46 4.47 0.42
CA HIS A 77 13.77 3.84 0.59
C HIS A 77 13.61 2.33 0.80
N VAL A 78 13.67 1.59 -0.31
CA VAL A 78 13.82 0.14 -0.37
C VAL A 78 15.31 -0.18 -0.50
N ARG A 79 15.86 -0.97 0.43
CA ARG A 79 17.31 -1.23 0.52
C ARG A 79 17.89 -1.72 -0.79
N TYR A 80 17.26 -2.70 -1.44
CA TYR A 80 17.77 -3.26 -2.69
C TYR A 80 17.85 -2.22 -3.80
N MET A 81 16.81 -1.39 -3.96
CA MET A 81 16.77 -0.31 -4.95
C MET A 81 17.93 0.69 -4.77
N PHE A 82 18.36 0.92 -3.53
CA PHE A 82 19.47 1.82 -3.20
C PHE A 82 20.87 1.18 -3.27
N GLN A 83 20.96 -0.12 -3.54
CA GLN A 83 22.23 -0.73 -3.96
C GLN A 83 22.59 -0.37 -5.41
N THR A 84 21.60 0.06 -6.20
CA THR A 84 21.83 0.54 -7.56
C THR A 84 22.44 1.96 -7.53
N PRO A 85 23.64 2.18 -8.10
CA PRO A 85 24.32 3.48 -8.04
C PRO A 85 23.51 4.64 -8.65
N THR A 86 22.71 4.37 -9.68
CA THR A 86 21.87 5.37 -10.35
C THR A 86 20.76 5.89 -9.44
N THR A 87 20.09 5.02 -8.67
CA THR A 87 19.08 5.43 -7.68
C THR A 87 19.71 6.29 -6.59
N ALA A 88 20.89 5.91 -6.09
CA ALA A 88 21.59 6.70 -5.07
C ALA A 88 21.97 8.10 -5.59
N ALA A 89 22.47 8.20 -6.83
CA ALA A 89 22.76 9.47 -7.47
C ALA A 89 21.49 10.32 -7.70
N TRP A 90 20.40 9.71 -8.16
CA TRP A 90 19.12 10.39 -8.37
C TRP A 90 18.55 10.94 -7.07
N LYS A 91 18.56 10.15 -5.99
CA LYS A 91 18.12 10.62 -4.66
C LYS A 91 19.00 11.75 -4.13
N LYS A 92 20.32 11.68 -4.32
CA LYS A 92 21.23 12.78 -3.94
C LYS A 92 20.89 14.07 -4.67
N LEU A 93 20.66 14.02 -5.98
CA LEU A 93 20.25 15.20 -6.76
C LEU A 93 18.88 15.74 -6.32
N ASN A 94 17.94 14.86 -5.94
CA ASN A 94 16.67 15.26 -5.35
C ASN A 94 16.88 16.04 -4.03
N ASP A 95 17.72 15.51 -3.14
CA ASP A 95 17.98 16.09 -1.83
C ASP A 95 18.75 17.42 -1.91
N GLU A 96 19.53 17.60 -2.98
CA GLU A 96 20.21 18.85 -3.33
C GLU A 96 19.30 19.85 -4.08
N GLY A 97 18.05 19.48 -4.39
CA GLY A 97 17.10 20.33 -5.11
C GLY A 97 17.47 20.58 -6.58
N LYS A 98 18.24 19.68 -7.20
CA LYS A 98 18.80 19.85 -8.56
C LYS A 98 17.96 19.20 -9.68
N LEU A 99 16.85 18.56 -9.32
CA LEU A 99 15.98 17.88 -10.29
C LEU A 99 14.90 18.82 -10.83
N THR A 100 14.46 18.55 -12.06
CA THR A 100 13.22 19.15 -12.56
C THR A 100 12.01 18.62 -11.78
N PRO A 101 10.85 19.30 -11.79
CA PRO A 101 9.65 18.79 -11.13
C PRO A 101 9.24 17.38 -11.58
N GLN A 102 9.37 17.08 -12.87
CA GLN A 102 9.07 15.76 -13.46
C GLN A 102 10.02 14.69 -12.91
N GLN A 103 11.32 14.99 -12.81
CA GLN A 103 12.33 14.09 -12.24
C GLN A 103 12.19 13.94 -10.72
N ALA A 104 11.68 14.96 -10.03
CA ALA A 104 11.47 14.94 -8.59
C ALA A 104 10.21 14.17 -8.19
N TYR A 105 9.20 14.06 -9.07
CA TYR A 105 7.89 13.45 -8.77
C TYR A 105 7.99 12.07 -8.12
N PHE A 106 8.93 11.23 -8.56
CA PHE A 106 9.18 9.91 -7.98
C PHE A 106 9.43 9.95 -6.46
N TRP A 107 10.00 11.05 -5.95
CA TRP A 107 10.32 11.25 -4.54
C TRP A 107 9.26 12.05 -3.76
N GLN A 108 8.17 12.48 -4.42
CA GLN A 108 7.09 13.27 -3.83
C GLN A 108 5.87 12.40 -3.51
N PRO A 109 5.00 12.83 -2.58
CA PRO A 109 3.66 12.26 -2.44
C PRO A 109 2.92 12.24 -3.79
N LYS A 110 2.09 11.23 -3.98
CA LYS A 110 1.42 10.93 -5.24
C LYS A 110 0.06 11.62 -5.31
N ALA A 111 -0.44 11.82 -6.52
CA ALA A 111 -1.85 12.11 -6.71
C ALA A 111 -2.70 10.88 -6.31
N THR A 112 -3.92 11.10 -5.83
CA THR A 112 -4.88 10.02 -5.52
C THR A 112 -5.18 9.15 -6.75
N GLU A 113 -5.25 9.80 -7.90
CA GLU A 113 -5.49 9.20 -9.20
C GLU A 113 -4.54 9.82 -10.23
N GLU A 114 -4.06 8.98 -11.13
CA GLU A 114 -3.21 9.39 -12.23
C GLU A 114 -3.77 8.84 -13.54
N LEU A 115 -3.77 9.66 -14.58
CA LEU A 115 -4.21 9.29 -15.92
C LEU A 115 -3.22 9.86 -16.93
N TYR A 116 -2.63 9.01 -17.76
CA TYR A 116 -1.67 9.44 -18.79
C TYR A 116 -2.11 8.95 -20.17
N ASP A 117 -1.87 9.78 -21.18
CA ASP A 117 -2.12 9.46 -22.59
C ASP A 117 -0.81 9.05 -23.26
N LEU A 118 -0.60 7.76 -23.45
CA LEU A 118 0.67 7.21 -23.95
C LEU A 118 0.94 7.57 -25.42
N GLN A 119 -0.03 8.14 -26.15
CA GLN A 119 0.21 8.60 -27.52
C GLN A 119 0.82 10.00 -27.56
N THR A 120 0.37 10.90 -26.66
CA THR A 120 0.86 12.28 -26.62
C THR A 120 1.90 12.52 -25.54
N ASP A 121 1.93 11.66 -24.53
CA ASP A 121 2.80 11.70 -23.35
C ASP A 121 3.33 10.27 -23.04
N PRO A 122 4.24 9.73 -23.88
CA PRO A 122 4.77 8.38 -23.69
C PRO A 122 5.62 8.23 -22.42
N ASP A 123 6.09 9.35 -21.85
CA ASP A 123 6.91 9.39 -20.63
C ASP A 123 6.05 9.53 -19.35
N GLU A 124 4.73 9.63 -19.48
CA GLU A 124 3.78 9.69 -18.36
C GLU A 124 4.06 10.84 -17.36
N VAL A 125 4.42 12.03 -17.86
CA VAL A 125 4.80 13.17 -17.01
C VAL A 125 3.67 14.17 -16.78
N THR A 126 2.59 14.10 -17.55
CA THR A 126 1.43 15.00 -17.49
C THR A 126 0.18 14.26 -17.00
N ASN A 127 -0.10 14.36 -15.71
CA ASN A 127 -1.29 13.72 -15.13
C ASN A 127 -2.58 14.43 -15.55
N LEU A 128 -3.45 13.72 -16.29
CA LEU A 128 -4.73 14.17 -16.84
C LEU A 128 -5.94 13.90 -15.93
N ALA A 129 -5.74 13.37 -14.71
CA ALA A 129 -6.86 12.99 -13.83
C ALA A 129 -7.82 14.15 -13.52
N ASN A 130 -7.31 15.38 -13.44
CA ASN A 130 -8.12 16.58 -13.20
C ASN A 130 -8.56 17.29 -14.50
N SER A 131 -8.24 16.73 -15.67
CA SER A 131 -8.59 17.34 -16.97
C SER A 131 -10.10 17.20 -17.23
N PRO A 132 -10.85 18.29 -17.46
CA PRO A 132 -12.28 18.21 -17.72
C PRO A 132 -12.63 17.39 -18.96
N THR A 133 -11.77 17.39 -19.98
CA THR A 133 -12.00 16.68 -21.25
C THR A 133 -11.69 15.18 -21.18
N HIS A 134 -11.07 14.69 -20.12
CA HIS A 134 -10.68 13.28 -19.96
C HIS A 134 -11.50 12.53 -18.90
N GLN A 135 -12.54 13.16 -18.33
CA GLN A 135 -13.32 12.57 -17.24
C GLN A 135 -14.01 11.26 -17.64
N ASP A 136 -14.50 11.15 -18.87
CA ASP A 136 -15.11 9.91 -19.37
C ASP A 136 -14.11 8.76 -19.43
N VAL A 137 -12.87 9.05 -19.85
CA VAL A 137 -11.77 8.07 -19.90
C VAL A 137 -11.39 7.65 -18.48
N LEU A 138 -11.21 8.62 -17.57
CA LEU A 138 -10.91 8.38 -16.17
C LEU A 138 -11.96 7.47 -15.52
N GLN A 139 -13.25 7.81 -15.67
CA GLN A 139 -14.36 7.05 -15.11
C GLN A 139 -14.42 5.62 -15.65
N ARG A 140 -14.22 5.45 -16.96
CA ARG A 140 -14.20 4.13 -17.60
C ARG A 140 -13.07 3.24 -17.05
N LEU A 141 -11.85 3.77 -16.95
CA LEU A 141 -10.70 3.01 -16.44
C LEU A 141 -10.77 2.76 -14.94
N ARG A 142 -11.27 3.72 -14.16
CA ARG A 142 -11.60 3.53 -12.73
C ARG A 142 -12.60 2.38 -12.55
N LYS A 143 -13.68 2.36 -13.33
CA LYS A 143 -14.67 1.28 -13.28
C LYS A 143 -14.07 -0.06 -13.65
N ALA A 144 -13.19 -0.12 -14.66
CA ALA A 144 -12.47 -1.34 -15.03
C ALA A 144 -11.58 -1.84 -13.88
N GLN A 145 -10.89 -0.93 -13.18
CA GLN A 145 -10.06 -1.26 -12.02
C GLN A 145 -10.90 -1.86 -10.88
N GLN A 146 -11.96 -1.17 -10.49
CA GLN A 146 -12.87 -1.60 -9.42
C GLN A 146 -13.53 -2.94 -9.76
N SER A 147 -13.96 -3.11 -11.01
CA SER A 147 -14.59 -4.35 -11.48
C SER A 147 -13.63 -5.53 -11.37
N LEU A 148 -12.37 -5.37 -11.77
CA LEU A 148 -11.38 -6.44 -11.59
C LEU A 148 -11.16 -6.72 -10.10
N SER A 149 -10.90 -5.70 -9.28
CA SER A 149 -10.65 -5.89 -7.84
C SER A 149 -11.78 -6.66 -7.14
N LEU A 150 -13.03 -6.39 -7.50
CA LEU A 150 -14.20 -7.14 -7.02
C LEU A 150 -14.24 -8.57 -7.57
N GLN A 151 -14.00 -8.75 -8.87
CA GLN A 151 -14.02 -10.06 -9.53
C GLN A 151 -12.99 -11.02 -8.95
N ILE A 152 -11.75 -10.57 -8.76
CA ILE A 152 -10.66 -11.41 -8.24
C ILE A 152 -10.63 -11.50 -6.72
N ARG A 153 -11.62 -10.88 -6.05
CA ARG A 153 -11.69 -10.78 -4.59
C ARG A 153 -10.38 -10.25 -4.00
N ASP A 154 -9.89 -9.14 -4.55
CA ASP A 154 -8.58 -8.57 -4.23
C ASP A 154 -8.37 -8.42 -2.73
N ILE A 155 -7.62 -9.34 -2.13
CA ILE A 155 -7.39 -9.40 -0.69
C ILE A 155 -6.41 -8.32 -0.21
N GLY A 156 -5.76 -7.61 -1.14
CA GLY A 156 -4.78 -6.56 -0.83
C GLY A 156 -5.36 -5.31 -0.18
N PHE A 157 -6.69 -5.22 0.03
CA PHE A 157 -7.30 -4.19 0.86
C PHE A 157 -7.29 -4.53 2.36
N LEU A 158 -6.87 -5.73 2.74
CA LEU A 158 -6.51 -6.04 4.12
C LEU A 158 -5.05 -5.66 4.39
N PRO A 159 -4.73 -5.10 5.57
CA PRO A 159 -3.36 -5.11 6.09
C PRO A 159 -2.78 -6.52 6.06
N GLU A 160 -1.50 -6.68 5.75
CA GLU A 160 -0.88 -8.01 5.58
C GLU A 160 -1.05 -8.87 6.85
N ALA A 161 -0.88 -8.29 8.04
CA ALA A 161 -1.14 -8.99 9.30
C ALA A 161 -2.59 -9.48 9.44
N GLU A 162 -3.58 -8.71 8.94
CA GLU A 162 -4.99 -9.13 8.91
C GLU A 162 -5.23 -10.26 7.92
N ILE A 163 -4.55 -10.29 6.76
CA ILE A 163 -4.61 -11.43 5.83
C ILE A 163 -4.24 -12.72 6.57
N HIS A 164 -3.08 -12.72 7.25
CA HIS A 164 -2.59 -13.91 7.95
C HIS A 164 -3.39 -14.25 9.21
N ARG A 165 -3.83 -13.23 9.98
CA ARG A 165 -4.66 -13.42 11.17
C ARG A 165 -6.03 -14.00 10.81
N ARG A 166 -6.67 -13.46 9.76
CA ARG A 166 -7.98 -13.96 9.29
C ARG A 166 -7.86 -15.34 8.65
N SER A 167 -6.72 -15.68 8.05
CA SER A 167 -6.49 -16.96 7.38
C SER A 167 -6.03 -18.10 8.28
N GLN A 168 -5.94 -17.91 9.61
CA GLN A 168 -5.58 -19.02 10.51
C GLN A 168 -6.55 -20.19 10.35
N GLY A 169 -6.01 -21.39 10.08
CA GLY A 169 -6.81 -22.59 9.83
C GLY A 169 -7.43 -22.69 8.42
N SER A 170 -7.12 -21.78 7.50
CA SER A 170 -7.53 -21.83 6.10
C SER A 170 -6.48 -21.20 5.18
N SER A 171 -6.82 -20.96 3.92
CA SER A 171 -6.02 -20.18 2.98
C SER A 171 -6.51 -18.72 2.88
N PRO A 172 -5.63 -17.77 2.47
CA PRO A 172 -6.06 -16.43 2.08
C PRO A 172 -7.07 -16.42 0.94
N TYR A 173 -7.00 -17.41 0.03
CA TYR A 173 -7.96 -17.54 -1.06
C TYR A 173 -9.39 -17.81 -0.54
N GLU A 174 -9.54 -18.73 0.42
CA GLU A 174 -10.85 -19.02 1.03
C GLU A 174 -11.38 -17.84 1.84
N VAL A 175 -10.50 -17.12 2.56
CA VAL A 175 -10.90 -15.86 3.24
C VAL A 175 -11.41 -14.84 2.22
N ALA A 176 -10.68 -14.65 1.12
CA ALA A 176 -11.06 -13.68 0.09
C ALA A 176 -12.45 -13.97 -0.49
N HIS A 177 -12.83 -15.24 -0.59
CA HIS A 177 -14.10 -15.70 -1.18
C HIS A 177 -15.22 -15.92 -0.15
N ASP A 178 -15.03 -15.51 1.11
CA ASP A 178 -16.05 -15.54 2.16
C ASP A 178 -16.44 -14.11 2.57
N ASP A 179 -17.62 -13.64 2.17
CA ASP A 179 -18.13 -12.30 2.47
C ASP A 179 -18.30 -12.02 3.98
N ARG A 180 -18.42 -13.05 4.83
CA ARG A 180 -18.49 -12.88 6.29
C ARG A 180 -17.12 -12.57 6.88
N ARG A 181 -16.07 -13.16 6.33
CA ARG A 181 -14.68 -12.97 6.77
C ARG A 181 -14.01 -11.79 6.06
N TYR A 182 -14.47 -11.44 4.86
CA TYR A 182 -13.93 -10.37 4.04
C TYR A 182 -15.02 -9.64 3.25
N PRO A 183 -15.69 -8.64 3.86
CA PRO A 183 -16.70 -7.81 3.19
C PRO A 183 -16.06 -6.79 2.24
N LEU A 184 -15.43 -7.26 1.16
CA LEU A 184 -14.57 -6.49 0.24
C LEU A 184 -15.22 -5.19 -0.25
N LYS A 185 -16.48 -5.20 -0.69
CA LYS A 185 -17.15 -4.00 -1.21
C LYS A 185 -17.12 -2.84 -0.21
N ARG A 186 -17.40 -3.14 1.06
CA ARG A 186 -17.42 -2.15 2.14
C ARG A 186 -16.01 -1.68 2.47
N ILE A 187 -15.05 -2.60 2.58
CA ILE A 187 -13.63 -2.28 2.86
C ILE A 187 -13.05 -1.40 1.74
N MET A 188 -13.28 -1.78 0.48
CA MET A 188 -12.80 -1.03 -0.69
C MET A 188 -13.42 0.37 -0.75
N ALA A 189 -14.73 0.50 -0.46
CA ALA A 189 -15.37 1.82 -0.38
C ALA A 189 -14.72 2.72 0.69
N THR A 190 -14.42 2.18 1.88
CA THR A 190 -13.71 2.95 2.92
C THR A 190 -12.27 3.28 2.50
N ALA A 191 -11.57 2.36 1.83
CA ALA A 191 -10.23 2.64 1.29
C ALA A 191 -10.24 3.75 0.22
N GLU A 192 -11.28 3.80 -0.61
CA GLU A 192 -11.48 4.85 -1.61
C GLU A 192 -11.74 6.21 -0.95
N GLN A 193 -12.62 6.28 0.06
CA GLN A 193 -12.85 7.48 0.86
C GLN A 193 -11.58 7.92 1.62
N ALA A 194 -10.86 6.96 2.22
CA ALA A 194 -9.63 7.22 2.95
C ALA A 194 -8.59 7.86 2.04
N SER A 195 -8.40 7.32 0.85
CA SER A 195 -7.39 7.80 -0.09
C SER A 195 -7.86 8.93 -1.00
N SER A 196 -9.16 9.30 -1.03
CA SER A 196 -9.63 10.43 -1.84
C SER A 196 -8.99 11.76 -1.44
N LEU A 197 -8.64 11.88 -0.15
CA LEU A 197 -8.15 13.09 0.52
C LEU A 197 -9.13 14.27 0.47
N THR A 198 -10.35 14.07 -0.01
CA THR A 198 -11.36 15.14 -0.07
C THR A 198 -11.85 15.45 1.35
N PRO A 199 -11.97 16.74 1.74
CA PRO A 199 -12.35 17.12 3.11
C PRO A 199 -13.68 16.53 3.57
N GLU A 200 -14.63 16.37 2.66
CA GLU A 200 -16.02 15.95 2.93
C GLU A 200 -16.10 14.51 3.46
N THR A 201 -15.09 13.69 3.18
CA THR A 201 -15.04 12.28 3.61
C THR A 201 -14.60 12.10 5.06
N LEU A 202 -14.01 13.13 5.70
CA LEU A 202 -13.49 12.99 7.06
C LEU A 202 -14.58 12.62 8.07
N ALA A 203 -15.78 13.20 7.95
CA ALA A 203 -16.90 12.87 8.84
C ALA A 203 -17.32 11.40 8.74
N GLU A 204 -17.37 10.85 7.53
CA GLU A 204 -17.68 9.43 7.31
C GLU A 204 -16.56 8.51 7.79
N LEU A 205 -15.29 8.90 7.56
CA LEU A 205 -14.14 8.16 8.10
C LEU A 205 -14.19 8.12 9.63
N LYS A 206 -14.51 9.22 10.32
CA LYS A 206 -14.66 9.23 11.78
C LYS A 206 -15.75 8.27 12.27
N LYS A 207 -16.90 8.17 11.57
CA LYS A 207 -17.93 7.17 11.88
C LYS A 207 -17.40 5.73 11.71
N ALA A 208 -16.59 5.51 10.67
CA ALA A 208 -16.01 4.20 10.37
C ALA A 208 -15.01 3.68 11.43
N PHE A 209 -14.55 4.52 12.38
CA PHE A 209 -13.78 4.05 13.54
C PHE A 209 -14.58 3.08 14.44
N GLN A 210 -15.91 3.10 14.34
CA GLN A 210 -16.79 2.23 15.13
C GLN A 210 -17.33 1.04 14.32
N ASP A 211 -16.84 0.83 13.09
CA ASP A 211 -17.29 -0.31 12.28
C ASP A 211 -16.89 -1.64 12.92
N THR A 212 -17.71 -2.66 12.73
CA THR A 212 -17.48 -4.01 13.26
C THR A 212 -16.28 -4.70 12.63
N ASP A 213 -15.94 -4.39 11.37
CA ASP A 213 -14.81 -4.98 10.66
C ASP A 213 -13.51 -4.17 10.87
N SER A 214 -12.43 -4.85 11.27
CA SER A 214 -11.14 -4.22 11.56
C SER A 214 -10.49 -3.55 10.36
N ALA A 215 -10.75 -4.00 9.13
CA ALA A 215 -10.17 -3.42 7.92
C ALA A 215 -10.88 -2.11 7.55
N VAL A 216 -12.18 -1.99 7.81
CA VAL A 216 -12.90 -0.71 7.70
C VAL A 216 -12.31 0.29 8.68
N ARG A 217 -12.16 -0.10 9.95
CA ARG A 217 -11.51 0.76 10.96
C ARG A 217 -10.09 1.12 10.58
N TYR A 218 -9.31 0.17 10.06
CA TYR A 218 -7.94 0.42 9.59
C TYR A 218 -7.91 1.50 8.50
N TRP A 219 -8.75 1.39 7.47
CA TRP A 219 -8.80 2.40 6.41
C TRP A 219 -9.32 3.74 6.90
N ALA A 220 -10.24 3.75 7.87
CA ALA A 220 -10.68 4.97 8.54
C ALA A 220 -9.51 5.72 9.21
N VAL A 221 -8.72 5.02 10.02
CA VAL A 221 -7.56 5.60 10.69
C VAL A 221 -6.46 5.99 9.69
N MET A 222 -6.23 5.15 8.68
CA MET A 222 -5.29 5.42 7.61
C MET A 222 -5.67 6.69 6.81
N GLY A 223 -6.96 6.91 6.54
CA GLY A 223 -7.44 8.13 5.91
C GLY A 223 -7.18 9.39 6.74
N VAL A 224 -7.29 9.30 8.06
CA VAL A 224 -6.90 10.39 8.97
C VAL A 224 -5.39 10.64 8.90
N LEU A 225 -4.56 9.59 8.99
CA LEU A 225 -3.11 9.69 8.85
C LEU A 225 -2.70 10.39 7.55
N MET A 226 -3.31 10.01 6.42
CA MET A 226 -3.01 10.57 5.10
C MET A 226 -3.26 12.07 4.98
N ARG A 227 -4.19 12.62 5.77
CA ARG A 227 -4.57 14.04 5.76
C ARG A 227 -3.74 14.89 6.73
N GLY A 228 -2.88 14.27 7.52
CA GLY A 228 -1.93 14.96 8.39
C GLY A 228 -2.55 15.69 9.58
N THR A 229 -1.87 16.74 10.04
CA THR A 229 -2.13 17.45 11.31
C THR A 229 -3.59 17.81 11.55
N SER A 230 -4.22 18.54 10.62
CA SER A 230 -5.60 19.01 10.84
C SER A 230 -6.61 17.86 11.00
N ALA A 231 -6.45 16.77 10.25
CA ALA A 231 -7.33 15.62 10.40
C ALA A 231 -7.05 14.84 11.69
N VAL A 232 -5.78 14.72 12.09
CA VAL A 232 -5.39 14.07 13.34
C VAL A 232 -5.91 14.84 14.55
N GLU A 233 -5.83 16.18 14.54
CA GLU A 233 -6.44 17.03 15.56
C GLU A 233 -7.96 16.87 15.60
N SER A 234 -8.61 16.85 14.44
CA SER A 234 -10.07 16.69 14.33
C SER A 234 -10.57 15.33 14.83
N ALA A 235 -9.79 14.26 14.62
CA ALA A 235 -10.13 12.88 15.00
C ALA A 235 -9.36 12.41 16.26
N HIS A 236 -8.85 13.33 17.07
CA HIS A 236 -7.92 13.03 18.16
C HIS A 236 -8.50 12.04 19.18
N ALA A 237 -9.75 12.25 19.61
CA ALA A 237 -10.43 11.37 20.56
C ALA A 237 -10.62 9.95 20.01
N GLU A 238 -11.00 9.85 18.73
CA GLU A 238 -11.17 8.58 18.04
C GLU A 238 -9.83 7.84 17.89
N LEU A 239 -8.75 8.56 17.60
CA LEU A 239 -7.39 8.02 17.52
C LEU A 239 -6.88 7.51 18.86
N LEU A 240 -7.10 8.26 19.95
CA LEU A 240 -6.74 7.82 21.30
C LEU A 240 -7.45 6.51 21.68
N ASN A 241 -8.73 6.38 21.35
CA ASN A 241 -9.47 5.14 21.56
C ASN A 241 -8.89 3.99 20.71
N ALA A 242 -8.55 4.27 19.45
CA ALA A 242 -8.00 3.30 18.51
C ALA A 242 -6.63 2.71 18.93
N LEU A 243 -5.88 3.36 19.84
CA LEU A 243 -4.67 2.77 20.45
C LEU A 243 -4.95 1.46 21.20
N THR A 244 -6.20 1.21 21.59
CA THR A 244 -6.62 -0.01 22.29
C THR A 244 -7.51 -0.94 21.46
N ASP A 245 -7.65 -0.69 20.15
CA ASP A 245 -8.54 -1.43 19.23
C ASP A 245 -8.33 -2.95 19.25
N GLY A 246 -9.37 -3.76 19.02
CA GLY A 246 -9.23 -5.22 18.94
C GLY A 246 -8.24 -5.71 17.86
N SER A 247 -7.95 -4.92 16.82
CA SER A 247 -6.98 -5.23 15.79
C SER A 247 -5.64 -4.53 16.03
N PRO A 248 -4.52 -5.28 16.14
CA PRO A 248 -3.18 -4.72 16.20
C PRO A 248 -2.85 -3.75 15.05
N SER A 249 -3.29 -4.05 13.82
CA SER A 249 -3.04 -3.17 12.67
C SER A 249 -3.72 -1.81 12.80
N VAL A 250 -4.89 -1.74 13.44
CA VAL A 250 -5.58 -0.47 13.77
C VAL A 250 -4.79 0.30 14.82
N ARG A 251 -4.32 -0.37 15.88
CA ARG A 251 -3.49 0.26 16.92
C ARG A 251 -2.21 0.87 16.34
N ILE A 252 -1.53 0.15 15.46
CA ILE A 252 -0.28 0.60 14.84
C ILE A 252 -0.51 1.86 13.99
N VAL A 253 -1.54 1.89 13.14
CA VAL A 253 -1.82 3.08 12.32
C VAL A 253 -2.31 4.26 13.16
N ALA A 254 -3.06 4.03 14.25
CA ALA A 254 -3.44 5.07 15.20
C ALA A 254 -2.22 5.68 15.90
N ALA A 255 -1.31 4.82 16.39
CA ALA A 255 -0.05 5.26 16.98
C ALA A 255 0.82 6.01 15.96
N HIS A 256 0.86 5.57 14.70
CA HIS A 256 1.55 6.30 13.64
C HIS A 256 0.97 7.71 13.45
N ALA A 257 -0.35 7.84 13.32
CA ALA A 257 -1.01 9.13 13.14
C ALA A 257 -0.74 10.09 14.31
N LEU A 258 -0.92 9.61 15.54
CA LEU A 258 -0.68 10.37 16.76
C LEU A 258 0.79 10.75 16.93
N GLY A 259 1.73 9.82 16.71
CA GLY A 259 3.16 10.11 16.82
C GLY A 259 3.65 11.08 15.75
N GLN A 260 3.13 10.96 14.52
CA GLN A 260 3.58 11.76 13.39
C GLN A 260 3.03 13.19 13.45
N PHE A 261 1.78 13.36 13.84
CA PHE A 261 1.07 14.63 13.68
C PHE A 261 0.42 15.17 14.96
N GLY A 262 0.36 14.37 16.03
CA GLY A 262 -0.17 14.79 17.33
C GLY A 262 0.84 15.57 18.17
N SER A 263 0.45 15.82 19.42
CA SER A 263 1.27 16.51 20.43
C SER A 263 2.40 15.64 20.98
N ASP A 264 3.31 16.23 21.76
CA ASP A 264 4.35 15.45 22.47
C ASP A 264 3.77 14.43 23.44
N ALA A 265 2.62 14.73 24.06
CA ALA A 265 1.90 13.78 24.90
C ALA A 265 1.33 12.60 24.08
N ASP A 266 0.91 12.86 22.85
CA ASP A 266 0.45 11.81 21.93
C ASP A 266 1.61 10.95 21.46
N LEU A 267 2.76 11.55 21.15
CA LEU A 267 3.99 10.83 20.85
C LEU A 267 4.42 9.92 22.00
N GLN A 268 4.36 10.40 23.26
CA GLN A 268 4.67 9.60 24.45
C GLN A 268 3.74 8.39 24.61
N ARG A 269 2.49 8.47 24.14
CA ARG A 269 1.54 7.34 24.13
C ARG A 269 1.75 6.41 22.94
N ALA A 270 2.04 6.97 21.77
CA ALA A 270 2.19 6.23 20.52
C ALA A 270 3.48 5.40 20.48
N LEU A 271 4.60 5.97 20.92
CA LEU A 271 5.92 5.36 20.76
C LEU A 271 6.03 3.98 21.45
N PRO A 272 5.54 3.78 22.70
CA PRO A 272 5.53 2.45 23.31
C PRO A 272 4.73 1.41 22.52
N VAL A 273 3.60 1.80 21.92
CA VAL A 273 2.78 0.90 21.09
C VAL A 273 3.56 0.45 19.85
N LEU A 274 4.20 1.39 19.16
CA LEU A 274 4.99 1.08 17.98
C LEU A 274 6.21 0.21 18.32
N LEU A 275 6.91 0.50 19.41
CA LEU A 275 8.08 -0.28 19.84
C LEU A 275 7.72 -1.70 20.24
N ASP A 276 6.59 -1.89 20.92
CA ASP A 276 6.13 -3.23 21.29
C ASP A 276 5.81 -4.04 20.03
N TYR A 277 4.99 -3.50 19.11
CA TYR A 277 4.65 -4.20 17.87
C TYR A 277 5.84 -4.39 16.93
N ALA A 278 6.85 -3.52 16.96
CA ALA A 278 8.09 -3.68 16.20
C ALA A 278 8.91 -4.92 16.63
N HIS A 279 8.63 -5.49 17.80
CA HIS A 279 9.32 -6.67 18.30
C HIS A 279 8.78 -7.96 17.64
N TYR A 280 9.40 -8.38 16.53
CA TYR A 280 8.88 -9.50 15.72
C TYR A 280 8.76 -10.82 16.50
N ASP A 281 9.62 -11.09 17.49
CA ASP A 281 9.50 -12.33 18.30
C ASP A 281 8.20 -12.40 19.11
N ARG A 282 7.61 -11.26 19.45
CA ARG A 282 6.37 -11.18 20.23
C ARG A 282 5.13 -11.21 19.34
N HIS A 283 5.17 -10.45 18.24
CA HIS A 283 3.98 -10.17 17.42
C HIS A 283 4.02 -10.75 16.01
N GLY A 284 5.12 -11.40 15.64
CA GLY A 284 5.35 -11.95 14.31
C GLY A 284 5.82 -10.90 13.29
N LEU A 285 6.21 -11.42 12.12
CA LEU A 285 6.83 -10.62 11.05
C LEU A 285 5.96 -9.44 10.59
N TYR A 286 4.69 -9.69 10.28
CA TYR A 286 3.85 -8.73 9.55
C TYR A 286 3.49 -7.49 10.39
N LEU A 287 3.21 -7.68 11.68
CA LEU A 287 2.95 -6.56 12.60
C LEU A 287 4.23 -5.78 12.90
N SER A 288 5.35 -6.47 13.06
CA SER A 288 6.66 -5.83 13.23
C SER A 288 7.03 -4.97 12.03
N LEU A 289 6.86 -5.48 10.82
CA LEU A 289 7.17 -4.71 9.62
C LEU A 289 6.26 -3.48 9.47
N GLN A 290 4.98 -3.60 9.79
CA GLN A 290 4.05 -2.47 9.82
C GLN A 290 4.48 -1.40 10.84
N ALA A 291 4.83 -1.81 12.06
CA ALA A 291 5.24 -0.91 13.13
C ALA A 291 6.61 -0.24 12.85
N LEU A 292 7.56 -0.97 12.27
CA LEU A 292 8.85 -0.43 11.86
C LEU A 292 8.71 0.63 10.75
N ASN A 293 7.77 0.46 9.81
CA ASN A 293 7.49 1.49 8.81
C ASN A 293 6.96 2.78 9.46
N ALA A 294 6.08 2.65 10.47
CA ALA A 294 5.62 3.80 11.25
C ALA A 294 6.78 4.46 12.02
N LEU A 295 7.65 3.69 12.68
CA LEU A 295 8.83 4.22 13.39
C LEU A 295 9.79 4.95 12.46
N ASP A 296 10.01 4.44 11.24
CA ASP A 296 10.85 5.14 10.25
C ASP A 296 10.23 6.46 9.79
N ALA A 297 8.91 6.48 9.60
CA ALA A 297 8.19 7.70 9.22
C ALA A 297 8.26 8.80 10.30
N LEU A 298 8.29 8.42 11.59
CA LEU A 298 8.48 9.36 12.70
C LEU A 298 9.82 10.11 12.64
N GLY A 299 10.84 9.53 11.97
CA GLY A 299 12.17 10.11 11.88
C GLY A 299 12.72 10.48 13.27
N ARG A 300 13.18 11.73 13.43
CA ARG A 300 13.77 12.22 14.70
C ARG A 300 12.80 12.19 15.88
N LYS A 301 11.48 12.12 15.67
CA LYS A 301 10.52 11.95 16.78
C LYS A 301 10.70 10.61 17.52
N ALA A 302 11.30 9.61 16.89
CA ALA A 302 11.64 8.33 17.52
C ALA A 302 13.00 8.34 18.26
N ALA A 303 13.71 9.47 18.33
CA ALA A 303 15.07 9.54 18.88
C ALA A 303 15.18 9.09 20.34
N SER A 304 14.15 9.34 21.17
CA SER A 304 14.13 8.89 22.56
C SER A 304 14.12 7.36 22.72
N ALA A 305 13.81 6.62 21.65
CA ALA A 305 13.75 5.16 21.64
C ALA A 305 14.94 4.50 20.94
N VAL A 306 16.02 5.24 20.65
CA VAL A 306 17.16 4.72 19.86
C VAL A 306 17.75 3.42 20.41
N GLU A 307 17.94 3.30 21.72
CA GLU A 307 18.50 2.08 22.33
C GLU A 307 17.50 0.90 22.27
N THR A 308 16.21 1.17 22.43
CA THR A 308 15.15 0.15 22.27
C THR A 308 15.09 -0.36 20.84
N ILE A 309 15.13 0.54 19.85
CA ILE A 309 15.12 0.19 18.42
C ILE A 309 16.36 -0.61 18.06
N LYS A 310 17.53 -0.21 18.56
CA LYS A 310 18.80 -0.89 18.35
C LYS A 310 18.79 -2.33 18.86
N ALA A 311 18.11 -2.56 19.98
CA ALA A 311 17.96 -3.85 20.63
C ALA A 311 16.87 -4.76 20.00
N LEU A 312 16.10 -4.25 19.02
CA LEU A 312 15.08 -5.07 18.36
C LEU A 312 15.71 -6.28 17.67
N PRO A 313 15.07 -7.46 17.77
CA PRO A 313 15.48 -8.63 17.01
C PRO A 313 15.54 -8.34 15.50
N ARG A 314 16.60 -8.80 14.83
CA ARG A 314 16.84 -8.49 13.39
C ARG A 314 16.74 -9.68 12.45
N GLN A 315 16.91 -10.90 12.96
CA GLN A 315 16.94 -12.11 12.14
C GLN A 315 15.61 -12.85 12.25
N PRO A 316 14.78 -12.92 11.20
CA PRO A 316 13.53 -13.66 11.25
C PRO A 316 13.75 -15.13 11.59
N ARG A 317 12.72 -15.79 12.12
CA ARG A 317 12.73 -17.25 12.34
C ARG A 317 12.94 -17.98 11.03
N GLU A 318 13.45 -19.21 11.10
CA GLU A 318 13.86 -19.96 9.90
C GLU A 318 12.77 -20.10 8.84
N HIS A 319 11.54 -20.42 9.24
CA HIS A 319 10.40 -20.54 8.33
C HIS A 319 9.91 -19.18 7.77
N GLU A 320 10.32 -18.06 8.37
CA GLU A 320 9.98 -16.70 7.96
C GLU A 320 11.08 -16.04 7.12
N LYS A 321 12.28 -16.64 7.00
CA LYS A 321 13.45 -16.07 6.31
C LYS A 321 13.13 -15.52 4.92
N ARG A 322 12.29 -16.21 4.13
CA ARG A 322 11.88 -15.78 2.79
C ARG A 322 11.11 -14.45 2.79
N HIS A 323 10.29 -14.21 3.82
CA HIS A 323 9.42 -13.04 3.89
C HIS A 323 9.98 -11.95 4.81
N GLY A 324 10.87 -12.30 5.73
CA GLY A 324 11.41 -11.41 6.74
C GLY A 324 12.67 -10.65 6.36
N TYR A 325 13.10 -10.73 5.10
CA TYR A 325 14.27 -9.98 4.60
C TYR A 325 14.18 -8.47 4.87
N GLY A 326 12.98 -7.91 5.01
CA GLY A 326 12.78 -6.48 5.25
C GLY A 326 13.06 -5.97 6.67
N ILE A 327 13.11 -6.83 7.71
CA ILE A 327 13.23 -6.39 9.11
C ILE A 327 14.59 -5.73 9.39
N ALA A 328 15.69 -6.45 9.16
CA ALA A 328 17.04 -5.92 9.42
C ALA A 328 17.35 -4.65 8.60
N PRO A 329 17.09 -4.60 7.27
CA PRO A 329 17.20 -3.38 6.48
C PRO A 329 16.47 -2.18 7.06
N LEU A 330 15.24 -2.38 7.55
CA LEU A 330 14.41 -1.29 8.03
C LEU A 330 14.91 -0.79 9.39
N VAL A 331 15.31 -1.67 10.30
CA VAL A 331 15.96 -1.27 11.56
C VAL A 331 17.25 -0.49 11.29
N GLU A 332 18.11 -0.97 10.39
CA GLU A 332 19.33 -0.26 9.99
C GLU A 332 19.04 1.14 9.42
N ARG A 333 18.00 1.24 8.59
CA ARG A 333 17.55 2.52 8.03
C ARG A 333 17.08 3.48 9.12
N ILE A 334 16.23 3.03 10.04
CA ILE A 334 15.75 3.86 11.16
C ILE A 334 16.94 4.38 11.97
N MET A 335 17.87 3.49 12.32
CA MET A 335 19.08 3.88 13.06
C MET A 335 19.93 4.91 12.31
N ALA A 336 20.11 4.74 11.00
CA ALA A 336 20.84 5.71 10.18
C ALA A 336 20.13 7.07 10.09
N ASN A 337 18.80 7.09 10.09
CA ASN A 337 18.01 8.32 10.09
C ASN A 337 18.04 9.05 11.44
N LEU A 338 18.13 8.32 12.55
CA LEU A 338 18.23 8.91 13.90
C LEU A 338 19.61 9.52 14.20
N GLN A 339 20.64 9.17 13.43
CA GLN A 339 22.01 9.69 13.57
C GLN A 339 22.28 10.96 12.75
N ARG A 340 21.37 11.35 11.86
CA ARG A 340 21.44 12.55 11.01
C ARG A 340 20.60 13.68 11.60
#